data_AF-A0A173ZAX9-F1
#
_entry.id   AF-A0A173ZAX9-F1
#
_cell.length_a   1.000
_cell.length_b   1.000
_cell.length_c   1.000
_cell.angle_alpha   90.00
_cell.angle_beta   90.00
_cell.angle_gamma   90.00
#
_symmetry.space_group_name_H-M   'P 1'
#
loop_
_entity.id
_entity.type
_entity.pdbx_description
1 polymer ?
#
loop_
_entity_poly.entity_id
_entity_poly.type
_entity_poly.pdbx_seq_one_letter_code
_entity_poly.pdbx_strand_id
1 'polypeptide(L)' 'MNSKNNEEVICPICGEIMDKYPYAYDNNQYGKLYYKCDVCGHKEVKII' A
#
# COMPACT_ATOMS: atom_id res chain seq x y z
N MET A 1 4.11 -22.11 -10.37
CA MET A 1 4.60 -20.80 -9.91
C MET A 1 3.38 -19.89 -9.77
N ASN A 2 2.91 -19.65 -8.55
CA ASN A 2 1.73 -18.83 -8.30
C ASN A 2 2.09 -17.35 -8.49
N SER A 3 1.72 -16.76 -9.64
CA SER A 3 1.71 -15.30 -9.83
C SER A 3 0.67 -14.69 -8.90
N LYS A 4 1.09 -14.30 -7.71
CA LYS A 4 0.36 -13.30 -6.93
C LYS A 4 0.55 -11.99 -7.68
N ASN A 5 -0.52 -11.48 -8.30
CA ASN A 5 -0.57 -10.11 -8.79
C ASN A 5 -0.40 -9.18 -7.57
N ASN A 6 0.84 -8.84 -7.24
CA ASN A 6 1.11 -7.71 -6.36
C ASN A 6 0.69 -6.48 -7.17
N GLU A 7 -0.48 -5.93 -6.88
CA GLU A 7 -0.83 -4.59 -7.36
C GLU A 7 0.19 -3.61 -6.79
N GLU A 8 1.18 -3.26 -7.62
CA GLU A 8 2.19 -2.25 -7.32
C GLU A 8 1.47 -0.89 -7.29
N VAL A 9 1.37 -0.30 -6.10
CA VAL A 9 0.76 1.03 -5.94
C VAL A 9 1.84 2.06 -6.19
N ILE A 10 1.63 2.96 -7.15
CA ILE A 10 2.59 4.03 -7.46
C ILE A 10 2.24 5.26 -6.65
N CYS A 11 3.25 5.88 -6.03
CA CYS A 11 3.09 7.10 -5.27
C CYS A 11 2.77 8.28 -6.21
N PRO A 12 1.68 9.02 -5.99
CA PRO A 12 1.33 10.17 -6.83
C PRO A 12 2.26 11.38 -6.63
N ILE A 13 3.08 11.38 -5.58
CA ILE A 13 3.99 12.50 -5.25
C ILE A 13 5.34 12.35 -5.94
N CYS A 14 5.96 11.17 -5.83
CA CYS A 14 7.31 10.94 -6.36
C CYS A 14 7.36 9.95 -7.52
N GLY A 15 6.27 9.26 -7.85
CA GLY A 15 6.25 8.25 -8.92
C GLY A 15 6.88 6.91 -8.55
N GLU A 16 7.32 6.73 -7.30
CA GLU A 16 7.95 5.50 -6.82
C GLU A 16 6.92 4.47 -6.36
N ILE A 17 7.29 3.19 -6.36
CA ILE A 17 6.42 2.11 -5.89
C ILE A 17 6.27 2.21 -4.37
N MET A 18 5.02 2.15 -3.90
CA MET A 18 4.65 2.17 -2.50
C MET A 18 4.57 0.76 -1.94
N ASP A 19 5.12 0.60 -0.75
CA ASP A 19 5.07 -0.67 -0.04
C ASP A 19 3.78 -0.81 0.76
N LYS A 20 3.22 -2.01 0.72
CA LYS A 20 2.04 -2.37 1.51
C LYS A 20 2.43 -2.40 2.98
N TYR A 21 1.67 -1.69 3.80
CA TYR A 21 1.88 -1.57 5.24
C TYR A 21 0.74 -2.29 6.00
N PRO A 22 0.79 -3.63 6.12
CA PRO A 22 -0.29 -4.41 6.74
C PRO A 22 -0.37 -4.24 8.27
N TYR A 23 0.64 -3.66 8.91
CA TYR A 23 0.74 -3.51 10.36
C TYR A 23 -0.04 -2.33 10.95
N ALA A 24 -0.88 -1.66 10.16
CA ALA A 24 -1.82 -0.68 10.71
C ALA A 24 -2.83 -1.41 11.60
N TYR A 25 -2.93 -1.01 12.87
CA TYR A 25 -3.75 -1.64 13.92
C TYR A 25 -5.22 -1.87 13.51
N ASP A 26 -5.74 -1.08 12.56
CA ASP A 26 -7.12 -1.08 12.03
C ASP A 26 -7.33 -1.88 10.73
N ASN A 27 -6.28 -2.50 10.16
CA ASN A 27 -6.31 -3.03 8.78
C ASN A 27 -7.37 -4.12 8.56
N ASN A 28 -7.66 -4.92 9.59
CA ASN A 28 -8.46 -6.13 9.45
C ASN A 28 -9.96 -5.97 9.71
N GLN A 29 -10.44 -4.79 10.11
CA GLN A 29 -11.88 -4.60 10.41
C GLN A 29 -12.71 -4.21 9.18
N TYR A 30 -12.09 -3.71 8.10
CA TYR A 30 -12.79 -3.16 6.93
C TYR A 30 -12.12 -3.43 5.57
N GLY A 31 -11.15 -4.35 5.47
CA GLY A 31 -10.44 -4.59 4.21
C GLY A 31 -9.66 -3.35 3.74
N LYS A 32 -9.00 -2.64 4.65
CA LYS A 32 -8.25 -1.42 4.31
C LYS A 32 -6.78 -1.75 4.12
N LEU A 33 -6.28 -1.67 2.90
CA LEU A 33 -4.86 -1.79 2.59
C LEU A 33 -4.18 -0.43 2.70
N TYR A 34 -3.26 -0.30 3.64
CA TYR A 34 -2.42 0.88 3.77
C TYR A 34 -1.16 0.69 2.94
N TYR A 35 -0.72 1.76 2.29
CA TYR A 35 0.50 1.84 1.50
C TYR A 35 1.32 3.01 2.01
N LYS A 36 2.64 2.84 2.10
CA LYS A 36 3.56 3.90 2.48
C LYS A 36 4.67 3.98 1.43
N CYS A 37 4.92 5.18 0.94
CA CYS A 37 6.09 5.46 0.12
C CYS A 37 7.29 5.67 1.04
N ASP A 38 8.36 4.91 0.82
CA ASP A 38 9.60 5.06 1.59
C ASP A 38 10.39 6.31 1.20
N VAL A 39 10.27 6.74 -0.07
CA VAL A 39 11.02 7.88 -0.62
C VAL A 39 10.52 9.23 -0.12
N CYS A 40 9.21 9.49 -0.22
CA CYS A 40 8.63 10.78 0.18
C CYS A 40 7.81 10.71 1.49
N GLY A 41 7.64 9.52 2.06
CA GLY A 41 6.86 9.31 3.28
C GLY A 41 5.33 9.40 3.10
N HIS A 42 4.83 9.56 1.86
CA HIS A 42 3.39 9.60 1.56
C HIS A 42 2.69 8.31 2.01
N LYS A 43 1.47 8.43 2.52
CA LYS A 43 0.66 7.31 2.98
C LYS A 43 -0.67 7.32 2.24
N GLU A 44 -1.03 6.19 1.66
CA GLU A 44 -2.30 6.00 0.96
C GLU A 44 -3.05 4.83 1.59
N VAL A 45 -4.39 4.87 1.55
CA VAL A 45 -5.24 3.77 2.01
C VAL A 45 -6.21 3.41 0.88
N LYS A 46 -6.25 2.13 0.52
CA LYS A 46 -7.26 1.58 -0.40
C LYS A 46 -8.19 0.67 0.36
N ILE A 47 -9.48 0.81 0.11
CA ILE A 47 -10.52 -0.10 0.61
C ILE A 47 -10.74 -1.13 -0.51
N ILE A 48 -10.65 -2.43 -0.20
CA ILE A 48 -11.00 -3.52 -1.13
C ILE A 48 -12.47 -3.93 -1.00
#